data_AF-A0A1C7M0K6-F1
#
_entry.id   AF-A0A1C7M0K6-F1
#
_cell.length_a   1.000
_cell.length_b   1.000
_cell.length_c   1.000
_cell.angle_alpha   90.00
_cell.angle_beta   90.00
_cell.angle_gamma   90.00
#
_symmetry.space_group_name_H-M   'P 1'
#
loop_
_entity.id
_entity.type
_entity.pdbx_description
1 polymer ?
#
loop_
_entity_poly.entity_id
_entity_poly.type
_entity_poly.pdbx_seq_one_letter_code
_entity_poly.pdbx_strand_id
1 'polypeptide(L)'
;MHQNVIIFTVRANAVLITLPHLHYAVLLCLIAGSQGRAKKTRKFATVKRLLNPNDIRLKENQLKQKKKEEAEKEKAVRRVPQVASSLFLQHNSALVPPYRVLIDTNFINFSLQNKLELIGGMMDCLYAKCIPCVTDCVMAELEKLGHRYRVALRVARDPRFERLSCSHSGTYADDCLVQRVTAHKCFIVATCDRELRRRIRKIPGVPLMYIVRRRYAIERLPDQGAPV
;
A
#
# COMPACT_ATOMS: atom_id res chain seq x y z
N MET A 1 -9.17 50.20 11.47
CA MET A 1 -8.32 50.14 12.67
C MET A 1 -6.93 49.70 12.24
N HIS A 2 -5.90 50.47 12.65
CA HIS A 2 -4.47 50.16 12.83
C HIS A 2 -3.89 48.82 12.29
N GLN A 3 -2.66 48.71 11.76
CA GLN A 3 -1.47 49.55 11.63
C GLN A 3 -0.45 48.75 10.78
N ASN A 4 0.27 49.45 9.88
CA ASN A 4 1.72 49.39 9.56
C ASN A 4 2.46 48.02 9.41
N VAL A 5 3.40 47.79 8.48
CA VAL A 5 4.51 48.63 8.00
C VAL A 5 4.93 48.22 6.58
N ILE A 6 5.39 49.24 5.86
CA ILE A 6 5.85 49.33 4.48
C ILE A 6 7.26 48.73 4.29
N ILE A 7 7.43 47.92 3.24
CA ILE A 7 8.75 47.53 2.69
C ILE A 7 9.03 48.47 1.52
N PHE A 8 10.08 49.30 1.59
CA PHE A 8 10.65 49.97 0.43
C PHE A 8 12.07 49.48 0.17
N THR A 9 12.19 48.70 -0.90
CA THR A 9 13.43 48.37 -1.57
C THR A 9 14.06 49.61 -2.21
N VAL A 10 15.35 49.78 -1.94
CA VAL A 10 16.24 50.80 -2.49
C VAL A 10 16.35 50.64 -4.02
N ARG A 11 16.05 51.70 -4.77
CA ARG A 11 16.54 51.85 -6.14
C ARG A 11 17.07 53.26 -6.31
N ALA A 12 18.39 53.33 -6.49
CA ALA A 12 19.14 54.54 -6.75
C ALA A 12 18.67 55.17 -8.07
N ASN A 13 18.30 56.44 -8.03
CA ASN A 13 18.28 57.31 -9.20
C ASN A 13 19.08 58.57 -8.84
N ALA A 14 20.22 58.70 -9.48
CA ALA A 14 21.01 59.93 -9.52
C ALA A 14 20.24 60.96 -10.36
N VAL A 15 20.02 62.15 -9.82
CA VAL A 15 19.61 63.31 -10.61
C VAL A 15 20.83 64.21 -10.70
N LEU A 16 21.47 64.20 -11.87
CA LEU A 16 22.40 65.25 -12.26
C LEU A 16 21.59 66.53 -12.53
N ILE A 17 21.85 67.59 -11.78
CA ILE A 17 21.48 68.94 -12.17
C ILE A 17 22.78 69.73 -12.31
N THR A 18 23.17 69.96 -13.56
CA THR A 18 24.19 70.93 -13.95
C THR A 18 23.55 72.31 -14.01
N LEU A 19 24.08 73.27 -13.25
CA LEU A 19 23.87 74.70 -13.50
C LEU A 19 25.20 75.43 -13.23
N PRO A 20 25.80 76.08 -14.25
CA PRO A 20 26.95 76.93 -14.06
C PRO A 20 26.48 78.33 -13.66
N HIS A 21 27.09 78.95 -12.66
CA HIS A 21 27.58 80.33 -12.73
C HIS A 21 28.23 80.75 -11.39
N LEU A 22 29.39 81.39 -11.56
CA LEU A 22 30.29 82.00 -10.59
C LEU A 22 29.58 82.72 -9.42
N HIS A 23 30.15 82.71 -8.21
CA HIS A 23 31.11 83.74 -7.76
C HIS A 23 31.47 83.65 -6.26
N TYR A 24 32.74 83.97 -6.00
CA TYR A 24 33.37 84.45 -4.75
C TYR A 24 33.84 83.48 -3.66
N ALA A 25 35.14 83.63 -3.39
CA ALA A 25 36.00 82.94 -2.45
C ALA A 25 35.90 83.49 -1.03
N VAL A 26 36.15 82.67 -0.01
CA VAL A 26 36.94 83.05 1.18
C VAL A 26 37.70 81.84 1.74
N LEU A 27 38.99 82.09 1.94
CA LEU A 27 40.05 81.31 2.57
C LEU A 27 39.78 81.06 4.07
N LEU A 28 39.92 79.83 4.59
CA LEU A 28 40.32 79.63 5.99
C LEU A 28 40.99 78.26 6.27
N CYS A 29 42.31 78.34 6.46
CA CYS A 29 43.12 77.70 7.50
C CYS A 29 42.90 76.23 7.92
N LEU A 30 43.90 75.39 7.60
CA LEU A 30 44.58 74.40 8.46
C LEU A 30 43.80 73.80 9.63
N ILE A 31 43.35 72.55 9.49
CA ILE A 31 43.60 71.47 10.48
C ILE A 31 43.82 70.16 9.70
N ALA A 32 45.05 69.67 9.71
CA ALA A 32 45.39 68.32 9.29
C ALA A 32 44.78 67.32 10.28
N GLY A 33 43.54 66.89 10.02
CA GLY A 33 42.91 65.76 10.70
C GLY A 33 42.97 64.54 9.79
N SER A 34 43.78 63.55 10.15
CA SER A 34 43.81 62.24 9.49
C SER A 34 42.39 61.67 9.39
N GLN A 35 41.81 61.62 8.18
CA GLN A 35 40.50 61.02 7.98
C GLN A 35 40.59 59.50 8.20
N GLY A 36 40.26 59.04 9.40
CA GLY A 36 40.10 57.62 9.69
C GLY A 36 38.94 57.04 8.87
N ARG A 37 39.18 55.94 8.14
CA ARG A 37 38.14 55.22 7.37
C ARG A 37 36.90 54.94 8.25
N ALA A 38 35.71 55.20 7.70
CA ALA A 38 34.45 54.89 8.36
C ALA A 38 34.41 53.43 8.83
N LYS A 39 34.22 53.22 10.14
CA LYS A 39 34.20 51.88 10.75
C LYS A 39 32.90 51.18 10.33
N LYS A 40 33.01 49.93 9.82
CA LYS A 40 31.82 49.10 9.50
C LYS A 40 30.93 49.00 10.74
N THR A 41 29.69 49.45 10.62
CA THR A 41 28.70 49.40 11.69
C THR A 41 28.34 47.94 12.02
N ARG A 42 28.28 47.62 13.30
CA ARG A 42 27.90 46.27 13.76
C ARG A 42 26.40 46.07 13.52
N LYS A 43 26.01 44.88 13.07
CA LYS A 43 24.60 44.53 12.90
C LYS A 43 23.96 44.32 14.28
N PHE A 44 22.77 44.87 14.49
CA PHE A 44 21.99 44.64 15.71
C PHE A 44 21.49 43.17 15.76
N ALA A 45 21.46 42.58 16.96
CA ALA A 45 21.00 41.22 17.23
C ALA A 45 21.71 40.08 16.46
N THR A 46 23.03 40.16 16.29
CA THR A 46 23.81 39.03 15.78
C THR A 46 23.86 37.89 16.79
N VAL A 47 23.14 36.80 16.49
CA VAL A 47 23.20 35.54 17.23
C VAL A 47 24.24 34.60 16.63
N LYS A 48 24.74 33.66 17.45
CA LYS A 48 25.61 32.57 17.00
C LYS A 48 24.83 31.71 16.00
N ARG A 49 25.44 31.34 14.88
CA ARG A 49 24.81 30.45 13.90
C ARG A 49 24.63 29.08 14.53
N LEU A 50 23.39 28.71 14.84
CA LEU A 50 22.99 27.39 15.29
C LEU A 50 22.54 26.55 14.09
N LEU A 51 22.60 25.23 14.23
CA LEU A 51 22.11 24.32 13.21
C LEU A 51 20.60 24.50 13.04
N ASN A 52 20.16 24.72 11.80
CA ASN A 52 18.75 24.85 11.49
C ASN A 52 18.08 23.47 11.55
N PRO A 53 16.92 23.32 12.23
CA PRO A 53 16.16 22.05 12.22
C PRO A 53 15.74 21.58 10.82
N ASN A 54 15.73 22.45 9.81
CA ASN A 54 15.46 22.11 8.41
C ASN A 54 16.74 21.84 7.58
N ASP A 55 17.89 21.64 8.22
CA ASP A 55 19.14 21.36 7.49
C ASP A 55 19.08 19.99 6.78
N ILE A 56 19.58 19.95 5.54
CA ILE A 56 19.66 18.77 4.67
C ILE A 56 20.59 17.70 5.25
N ARG A 57 21.51 18.09 6.15
CA ARG A 57 22.42 17.15 6.83
C ARG A 57 21.73 16.31 7.91
N LEU A 58 20.56 16.72 8.39
CA LEU A 58 19.82 15.95 9.39
C LEU A 58 19.21 14.70 8.74
N LYS A 59 19.45 13.53 9.35
CA LYS A 59 18.95 12.23 8.86
C LYS A 59 17.43 12.24 8.64
N GLU A 60 16.68 12.90 9.53
CA GLU A 60 15.22 13.00 9.41
C GLU A 60 14.78 13.73 8.14
N ASN A 61 15.49 14.80 7.75
CA ASN A 61 15.16 15.58 6.55
C ASN A 61 15.56 14.83 5.28
N GLN A 62 16.66 14.09 5.30
CA GLN A 62 17.06 13.19 4.20
C GLN A 62 16.05 12.05 4.02
N LEU A 63 15.56 11.45 5.11
CA LEU A 63 14.52 10.43 5.05
C LEU A 63 13.21 11.01 4.51
N LYS A 64 12.84 12.23 4.91
CA LYS A 64 11.66 12.93 4.37
C LYS A 64 11.81 13.23 2.88
N GLN A 65 13.00 13.65 2.41
CA GLN A 65 13.27 13.88 0.99
C GLN A 65 13.22 12.58 0.18
N LYS A 66 13.89 11.51 0.63
CA LYS A 66 13.85 10.19 -0.02
C LYS A 66 12.43 9.65 -0.15
N LYS A 67 11.62 9.72 0.91
CA LYS A 67 10.20 9.30 0.87
C LYS A 67 9.38 10.14 -0.12
N LYS A 68 9.66 11.44 -0.23
CA LYS A 68 8.99 12.30 -1.22
C LYS A 68 9.38 11.92 -2.65
N GLU A 69 10.66 11.71 -2.90
CA GLU A 69 11.15 11.28 -4.22
C GLU A 69 10.63 9.89 -4.61
N GLU A 70 10.58 8.94 -3.67
CA GLU A 70 9.99 7.62 -3.89
C GLU A 70 8.50 7.72 -4.21
N ALA A 71 7.75 8.51 -3.46
CA ALA A 71 6.33 8.74 -3.72
C ALA A 71 6.08 9.47 -5.05
N GLU A 72 6.95 10.39 -5.46
CA GLU A 72 6.89 11.07 -6.76
C GLU A 72 7.19 10.10 -7.91
N LYS A 73 8.19 9.23 -7.76
CA LYS A 73 8.52 8.17 -8.72
C LYS A 73 7.37 7.16 -8.87
N GLU A 74 6.73 6.78 -7.77
CA GLU A 74 5.56 5.90 -7.80
C GLU A 74 4.36 6.54 -8.50
N LYS A 75 4.10 7.83 -8.26
CA LYS A 75 3.01 8.57 -8.92
C LYS A 75 3.26 8.78 -10.41
N ALA A 76 4.52 8.95 -10.82
CA ALA A 76 4.88 9.12 -12.22
C ALA A 76 4.57 7.87 -13.07
N VAL A 77 4.61 6.68 -12.48
CA VAL A 77 4.32 5.42 -13.19
C VAL A 77 2.86 5.02 -13.02
N ARG A 78 2.02 5.35 -14.01
CA ARG A 78 0.63 4.88 -14.05
C ARG A 78 0.56 3.40 -14.42
N ARG A 79 0.57 2.51 -13.43
CA ARG A 79 0.36 1.07 -13.64
C ARG A 79 -1.14 0.76 -13.75
N VAL A 80 -1.65 0.63 -14.96
CA VAL A 80 -3.00 0.08 -15.19
C VAL A 80 -2.86 -1.44 -15.30
N PRO A 81 -3.43 -2.23 -14.37
CA PRO A 81 -3.40 -3.68 -14.48
C PRO A 81 -4.23 -4.10 -15.70
N GLN A 82 -3.63 -4.90 -16.58
CA GLN A 82 -4.35 -5.49 -17.70
C GLN A 82 -5.34 -6.54 -17.17
N VAL A 83 -6.54 -6.58 -17.75
CA VAL A 83 -7.53 -7.60 -17.43
C VAL A 83 -7.05 -8.94 -17.99
N ALA A 84 -7.14 -10.00 -17.18
CA ALA A 84 -6.72 -11.33 -17.61
C ALA A 84 -7.56 -11.81 -18.82
N SER A 85 -6.88 -12.39 -19.81
CA SER A 85 -7.46 -12.88 -21.07
C SER A 85 -8.50 -13.98 -20.89
N SER A 86 -8.45 -14.71 -19.76
CA SER A 86 -9.38 -15.79 -19.46
C SER A 86 -10.80 -15.31 -19.11
N LEU A 87 -10.98 -14.01 -18.85
CA LEU A 87 -12.30 -13.46 -18.53
C LEU A 87 -13.00 -12.95 -19.78
N PHE A 88 -14.14 -13.55 -20.06
CA PHE A 88 -15.17 -12.93 -20.88
C PHE A 88 -16.08 -12.12 -19.96
N LEU A 89 -15.79 -10.82 -19.84
CA LEU A 89 -16.46 -9.90 -18.88
C LEU A 89 -16.32 -10.39 -17.43
N GLN A 90 -17.34 -11.07 -16.91
CA GLN A 90 -17.37 -11.64 -15.56
C GLN A 90 -17.23 -13.16 -15.55
N HIS A 91 -17.39 -13.81 -16.70
CA HIS A 91 -17.29 -15.25 -16.84
C HIS A 91 -15.83 -15.67 -16.99
N ASN A 92 -15.41 -16.69 -16.26
CA ASN A 92 -14.05 -17.20 -16.31
C ASN A 92 -14.01 -18.55 -17.04
N SER A 93 -13.54 -18.51 -18.28
CA SER A 93 -13.44 -19.69 -19.15
C SER A 93 -12.27 -20.63 -18.80
N ALA A 94 -11.33 -20.18 -17.96
CA ALA A 94 -10.14 -20.96 -17.60
C ALA A 94 -10.38 -21.98 -16.47
N LEU A 95 -11.58 -22.02 -15.89
CA LEU A 95 -11.93 -22.99 -14.87
C LEU A 95 -12.36 -24.29 -15.54
N VAL A 96 -11.41 -25.19 -15.72
CA VAL A 96 -11.62 -26.53 -16.27
C VAL A 96 -11.28 -27.56 -15.20
N PRO A 97 -12.04 -28.66 -15.07
CA PRO A 97 -11.65 -29.79 -14.23
C PRO A 97 -10.23 -30.29 -14.58
N PRO A 98 -9.34 -30.58 -13.60
CA PRO A 98 -9.57 -30.64 -12.16
C PRO A 98 -9.58 -29.27 -11.47
N TYR A 99 -10.60 -29.03 -10.65
CA TYR A 99 -10.75 -27.78 -9.92
C TYR A 99 -9.76 -27.69 -8.76
N ARG A 100 -9.02 -26.58 -8.69
CA ARG A 100 -8.14 -26.27 -7.56
C ARG A 100 -8.88 -25.38 -6.57
N VAL A 101 -9.03 -25.88 -5.35
CA VAL A 101 -9.81 -25.21 -4.31
C VAL A 101 -8.87 -24.73 -3.20
N LEU A 102 -8.73 -23.42 -3.04
CA LEU A 102 -7.99 -22.82 -1.92
C LEU A 102 -8.81 -22.92 -0.64
N ILE A 103 -8.23 -23.50 0.40
CA ILE A 103 -8.90 -23.75 1.68
C ILE A 103 -8.42 -22.79 2.75
N ASP A 104 -9.39 -22.26 3.49
CA ASP A 104 -9.21 -21.38 4.64
C ASP A 104 -9.29 -22.17 5.98
N THR A 105 -8.69 -21.65 7.05
CA THR A 105 -8.65 -22.31 8.38
C THR A 105 -10.06 -22.55 8.92
N ASN A 106 -10.90 -21.51 8.85
CA ASN A 106 -12.27 -21.53 9.32
C ASN A 106 -13.11 -22.56 8.57
N PHE A 107 -12.87 -22.73 7.27
CA PHE A 107 -13.60 -23.71 6.46
C PHE A 107 -13.33 -25.16 6.92
N ILE A 108 -12.08 -25.49 7.27
CA ILE A 108 -11.72 -26.81 7.82
C ILE A 108 -12.43 -27.04 9.15
N ASN A 109 -12.44 -26.01 10.01
CA ASN A 109 -13.07 -26.09 11.33
C ASN A 109 -14.58 -26.33 11.23
N PHE A 110 -15.26 -25.59 10.36
CA PHE A 110 -16.70 -25.78 10.14
C PHE A 110 -17.00 -27.12 9.44
N SER A 111 -16.11 -27.62 8.57
CA SER A 111 -16.28 -28.94 7.95
C SER A 111 -16.21 -30.06 8.99
N LEU A 112 -15.25 -29.98 9.92
CA LEU A 112 -15.11 -30.94 11.01
C LEU A 112 -16.29 -30.89 11.99
N GLN A 113 -16.78 -29.70 12.34
CA GLN A 113 -17.95 -29.54 13.20
C GLN A 113 -19.21 -30.18 12.59
N ASN A 114 -19.40 -30.03 11.28
CA ASN A 114 -20.54 -30.60 10.56
C ASN A 114 -20.33 -32.07 10.13
N LYS A 115 -19.18 -32.67 10.46
CA LYS A 115 -18.79 -34.04 10.08
C LYS A 115 -18.80 -34.28 8.58
N LEU A 116 -18.35 -33.29 7.81
CA LEU A 116 -18.24 -33.38 6.36
C LEU A 116 -16.83 -33.83 5.97
N GLU A 117 -16.74 -34.79 5.07
CA GLU A 117 -15.48 -35.14 4.41
C GLU A 117 -15.16 -34.07 3.36
N LEU A 118 -14.00 -33.42 3.48
CA LEU A 118 -13.62 -32.29 2.62
C LEU A 118 -13.64 -32.68 1.14
N ILE A 119 -12.91 -33.73 0.75
CA ILE A 119 -12.76 -34.13 -0.65
C ILE A 119 -14.07 -34.67 -1.21
N GLY A 120 -14.74 -35.57 -0.47
CA GLY A 120 -16.04 -36.11 -0.83
C GLY A 120 -17.08 -35.01 -1.07
N GLY A 121 -17.26 -34.12 -0.09
CA GLY A 121 -18.21 -33.02 -0.21
C GLY A 121 -17.88 -32.05 -1.34
N MET A 122 -16.60 -31.80 -1.64
CA MET A 122 -16.20 -30.96 -2.78
C MET A 122 -16.55 -31.60 -4.11
N MET A 123 -16.30 -32.89 -4.27
CA MET A 123 -16.67 -33.64 -5.47
C MET A 123 -18.18 -33.70 -5.66
N ASP A 124 -18.94 -33.88 -4.58
CA ASP A 124 -20.42 -33.88 -4.62
C ASP A 124 -20.99 -32.52 -5.02
N CYS A 125 -20.33 -31.43 -4.64
CA CYS A 125 -20.78 -30.07 -4.95
C CYS A 125 -20.44 -29.62 -6.37
N LEU A 126 -19.26 -30.00 -6.87
CA LEU A 126 -18.74 -29.57 -8.17
C LEU A 126 -18.95 -30.61 -9.29
N TYR A 127 -19.41 -31.81 -8.95
CA TYR A 127 -19.57 -32.96 -9.86
C TYR A 127 -18.31 -33.28 -10.69
N ALA A 128 -17.13 -32.91 -10.18
CA ALA A 128 -15.87 -33.02 -10.88
C ALA A 128 -14.73 -33.29 -9.91
N LYS A 129 -13.58 -33.72 -10.45
CA LYS A 129 -12.37 -33.95 -9.64
C LYS A 129 -11.88 -32.63 -9.03
N CYS A 130 -11.76 -32.61 -7.71
CA CYS A 130 -11.30 -31.45 -6.95
C CYS A 130 -9.95 -31.75 -6.29
N ILE A 131 -9.03 -30.81 -6.38
CA ILE A 131 -7.74 -30.84 -5.70
C ILE A 131 -7.76 -29.74 -4.64
N PRO A 132 -7.83 -30.09 -3.36
CA PRO A 132 -7.78 -29.10 -2.31
C PRO A 132 -6.35 -28.59 -2.13
N CYS A 133 -6.19 -27.28 -2.08
CA CYS A 133 -4.92 -26.59 -1.96
C CYS A 133 -4.87 -25.82 -0.62
N VAL A 134 -3.82 -26.04 0.16
CA VAL A 134 -3.58 -25.33 1.42
C VAL A 134 -2.33 -24.47 1.26
N THR A 135 -2.43 -23.19 1.62
CA THR A 135 -1.28 -22.28 1.63
C THR A 135 -0.48 -22.39 2.92
N ASP A 136 0.82 -22.11 2.87
CA ASP A 136 1.69 -22.11 4.05
C ASP A 136 1.17 -21.21 5.19
N CYS A 137 0.49 -20.12 4.86
CA CYS A 137 -0.02 -19.16 5.83
C CYS A 137 -1.19 -19.72 6.63
N VAL A 138 -2.11 -20.42 5.94
CA VAL A 138 -3.22 -21.16 6.55
C VAL A 138 -2.67 -22.27 7.45
N MET A 139 -1.61 -22.96 7.02
CA MET A 139 -0.94 -23.97 7.84
C MET A 139 -0.34 -23.34 9.12
N ALA A 140 0.35 -22.22 8.98
CA ALA A 140 0.94 -21.49 10.10
C ALA A 140 -0.14 -20.96 11.08
N GLU A 141 -1.31 -20.56 10.57
CA GLU A 141 -2.43 -20.14 11.40
C GLU A 141 -3.03 -21.32 12.18
N LEU A 142 -3.21 -22.47 11.54
CA LEU A 142 -3.66 -23.69 12.23
C LEU A 142 -2.69 -24.11 13.34
N GLU A 143 -1.38 -23.97 13.13
CA GLU A 143 -0.37 -24.26 14.16
C GLU A 143 -0.44 -23.29 15.34
N LYS A 144 -0.73 -22.00 15.09
CA LYS A 144 -0.92 -20.99 16.14
C LYS A 144 -2.16 -21.21 16.99
N LEU A 145 -3.24 -21.73 16.41
CA LEU A 145 -4.50 -21.99 17.12
C LEU A 145 -4.38 -23.17 18.12
N GLY A 146 -3.31 -23.97 18.02
CA GLY A 146 -2.86 -24.89 19.06
C GLY A 146 -3.67 -26.18 19.19
N HIS A 147 -3.74 -26.72 20.42
CA HIS A 147 -4.22 -28.08 20.70
C HIS A 147 -5.68 -28.34 20.28
N ARG A 148 -6.55 -27.32 20.33
CA ARG A 148 -7.98 -27.45 19.96
C ARG A 148 -8.16 -27.83 18.48
N TYR A 149 -7.21 -27.48 17.63
CA TYR A 149 -7.28 -27.68 16.19
C TYR A 149 -6.31 -28.75 15.68
N ARG A 150 -5.83 -29.63 16.58
CA ARG A 150 -4.92 -30.74 16.22
C ARG A 150 -5.50 -31.68 15.17
N VAL A 151 -6.82 -31.89 15.18
CA VAL A 151 -7.51 -32.71 14.18
C VAL A 151 -7.49 -32.01 12.82
N ALA A 152 -7.78 -30.71 12.77
CA ALA A 152 -7.70 -29.91 11.55
C ALA A 152 -6.29 -29.91 10.96
N LEU A 153 -5.26 -29.81 11.81
CA LEU A 153 -3.86 -29.86 11.37
C LEU A 153 -3.48 -31.21 10.76
N ARG A 154 -4.01 -32.33 11.28
CA ARG A 154 -3.79 -33.67 10.69
C ARG A 154 -4.43 -33.76 9.31
N VAL A 155 -5.68 -33.31 9.19
CA VAL A 155 -6.41 -33.31 7.92
C VAL A 155 -5.71 -32.43 6.88
N ALA A 156 -5.27 -31.23 7.25
CA ALA A 156 -4.54 -30.34 6.34
C ALA A 156 -3.18 -30.90 5.88
N ARG A 157 -2.60 -31.84 6.64
CA ARG A 157 -1.32 -32.48 6.31
C ARG A 157 -1.47 -33.71 5.43
N ASP A 158 -2.68 -34.18 5.14
CA ASP A 158 -2.92 -35.35 4.32
C ASP A 158 -2.34 -35.18 2.90
N PRO A 159 -1.79 -36.26 2.29
CA PRO A 159 -1.12 -36.19 0.99
C PRO A 159 -2.06 -35.87 -0.19
N ARG A 160 -3.38 -35.93 0.04
CA ARG A 160 -4.39 -35.55 -0.95
C ARG A 160 -4.49 -34.04 -1.13
N PHE A 161 -3.95 -33.25 -0.19
CA PHE A 161 -3.89 -31.80 -0.26
C PHE A 161 -2.61 -31.34 -0.93
N GLU A 162 -2.75 -30.44 -1.90
CA GLU A 162 -1.61 -29.76 -2.51
C GLU A 162 -1.16 -28.60 -1.61
N ARG A 163 0.12 -28.53 -1.28
CA ARG A 163 0.67 -27.42 -0.49
C ARG A 163 1.20 -26.36 -1.42
N LEU A 164 0.74 -25.13 -1.23
CA LEU A 164 1.17 -23.96 -2.00
C LEU A 164 2.07 -23.07 -1.16
N SER A 165 3.28 -22.84 -1.67
CA SER A 165 4.25 -21.99 -1.00
C SER A 165 3.89 -20.51 -1.11
N CYS A 166 4.11 -19.76 -0.03
CA CYS A 166 3.83 -18.32 0.04
C CYS A 166 5.12 -17.50 0.16
N SER A 167 5.22 -16.42 -0.61
CA SER A 167 6.41 -15.56 -0.68
C SER A 167 6.22 -14.20 0.00
N HIS A 168 5.50 -14.15 1.12
CA HIS A 168 5.25 -12.90 1.84
C HIS A 168 5.64 -13.00 3.31
N SER A 169 6.05 -11.88 3.89
CA SER A 169 6.34 -11.78 5.31
C SER A 169 5.03 -11.67 6.11
N GLY A 170 4.88 -12.52 7.13
CA GLY A 170 3.69 -12.54 7.99
C GLY A 170 2.70 -13.66 7.65
N THR A 171 1.76 -13.91 8.56
CA THR A 171 0.85 -15.07 8.51
C THR A 171 -0.61 -14.65 8.32
N TYR A 172 -0.88 -13.52 7.67
CA TYR A 172 -2.26 -13.11 7.38
C TYR A 172 -2.78 -13.91 6.18
N ALA A 173 -3.58 -14.94 6.44
CA ALA A 173 -4.11 -15.83 5.41
C ALA A 173 -5.06 -15.12 4.44
N ASP A 174 -5.94 -14.25 4.95
CA ASP A 174 -6.92 -13.50 4.14
C ASP A 174 -6.28 -12.71 3.00
N ASP A 175 -5.21 -11.97 3.32
CA ASP A 175 -4.50 -11.15 2.34
C ASP A 175 -3.74 -12.00 1.33
N CYS A 176 -3.15 -13.11 1.79
CA CYS A 176 -2.52 -14.09 0.93
C CYS A 176 -3.50 -14.65 -0.11
N LEU A 177 -4.68 -15.10 0.35
CA LEU A 177 -5.70 -15.68 -0.50
C LEU A 177 -6.21 -14.66 -1.52
N VAL A 178 -6.49 -13.43 -1.09
CA VAL A 178 -6.96 -12.36 -1.98
C VAL A 178 -5.92 -12.00 -3.03
N GLN A 179 -4.64 -11.85 -2.64
CA GLN A 179 -3.56 -11.55 -3.58
C GLN A 179 -3.36 -12.69 -4.59
N ARG A 180 -3.34 -13.94 -4.13
CA ARG A 180 -3.16 -15.12 -4.97
C ARG A 180 -4.27 -15.25 -6.01
N VAL A 181 -5.51 -15.09 -5.58
CA VAL A 181 -6.70 -15.17 -6.44
C VAL A 181 -6.77 -14.00 -7.42
N THR A 182 -6.31 -12.82 -7.01
CA THR A 182 -6.24 -11.65 -7.90
C THR A 182 -5.21 -11.85 -9.00
N ALA A 183 -4.04 -12.42 -8.67
CA ALA A 183 -2.98 -12.71 -9.61
C ALA A 183 -3.33 -13.88 -10.54
N HIS A 184 -3.86 -14.96 -9.98
CA HIS A 184 -4.20 -16.19 -10.68
C HIS A 184 -5.67 -16.53 -10.43
N LYS A 185 -6.49 -16.32 -11.46
CA LYS A 185 -7.94 -16.55 -11.39
C LYS A 185 -8.31 -18.01 -11.68
N CYS A 186 -7.41 -18.97 -11.45
CA CYS A 186 -7.63 -20.40 -11.69
C CYS A 186 -8.01 -21.18 -10.41
N PHE A 187 -8.43 -20.47 -9.37
CA PHE A 187 -8.77 -21.05 -8.07
C PHE A 187 -10.22 -20.79 -7.70
N ILE A 188 -10.82 -21.80 -7.06
CA ILE A 188 -12.06 -21.65 -6.28
C ILE A 188 -11.65 -21.39 -4.83
N VAL A 189 -12.32 -20.47 -4.13
CA VAL A 189 -11.99 -20.20 -2.73
C VAL A 189 -13.06 -20.80 -1.81
N ALA A 190 -12.63 -21.63 -0.87
CA ALA A 190 -13.47 -22.23 0.16
C ALA A 190 -13.31 -21.46 1.48
N THR A 191 -14.29 -20.63 1.81
CA THR A 191 -14.29 -19.86 3.07
C THR A 191 -15.71 -19.67 3.60
N CYS A 192 -15.83 -19.72 4.93
CA CYS A 192 -17.07 -19.36 5.62
C CYS A 192 -17.05 -17.91 6.13
N ASP A 193 -15.94 -17.19 5.95
CA ASP A 193 -15.76 -15.91 6.60
C ASP A 193 -16.50 -14.77 5.89
N ARG A 194 -17.22 -13.95 6.65
CA ARG A 194 -18.12 -12.96 6.06
C ARG A 194 -17.34 -11.82 5.40
N GLU A 195 -16.22 -11.44 5.98
CA GLU A 195 -15.39 -10.35 5.48
C GLU A 195 -14.59 -10.76 4.24
N LEU A 196 -13.93 -11.93 4.29
CA LEU A 196 -13.19 -12.48 3.16
C LEU A 196 -14.11 -12.72 1.95
N ARG A 197 -15.34 -13.23 2.17
CA ARG A 197 -16.35 -13.37 1.10
C ARG A 197 -16.70 -12.03 0.46
N ARG A 198 -16.88 -10.96 1.24
CA ARG A 198 -17.15 -9.62 0.67
C ARG A 198 -15.98 -9.12 -0.18
N ARG A 199 -14.74 -9.37 0.25
CA ARG A 199 -13.54 -9.00 -0.52
C ARG A 199 -13.46 -9.76 -1.84
N ILE A 200 -13.63 -11.08 -1.82
CA ILE A 200 -13.53 -11.92 -3.02
C ILE A 200 -14.68 -11.64 -3.99
N ARG A 201 -15.89 -11.32 -3.52
CA ARG A 201 -17.01 -10.92 -4.40
C ARG A 201 -16.73 -9.68 -5.25
N LYS A 202 -15.78 -8.83 -4.86
CA LYS A 202 -15.36 -7.69 -5.69
C LYS A 202 -14.50 -8.12 -6.88
N ILE A 203 -13.88 -9.30 -6.81
CA ILE A 203 -13.06 -9.86 -7.88
C ILE A 203 -13.98 -10.65 -8.83
N PRO A 204 -14.07 -10.29 -10.12
CA PRO A 204 -14.87 -11.04 -11.08
C PRO A 204 -14.18 -12.36 -11.45
N GLY A 205 -14.98 -13.38 -11.78
CA GLY A 205 -14.50 -14.67 -12.29
C GLY A 205 -13.98 -15.67 -11.26
N VAL A 206 -14.17 -15.40 -9.96
CA VAL A 206 -13.72 -16.28 -8.87
C VAL A 206 -14.94 -16.91 -8.19
N PRO A 207 -15.10 -18.25 -8.25
CA PRO A 207 -16.16 -18.94 -7.52
C PRO A 207 -15.86 -19.02 -6.03
N LEU A 208 -16.91 -18.98 -5.22
CA LEU A 208 -16.84 -19.05 -3.76
C LEU A 208 -17.61 -20.26 -3.26
N MET A 209 -16.93 -21.15 -2.54
CA MET A 209 -17.55 -22.28 -1.87
C MET A 209 -17.69 -21.99 -0.37
N TYR A 210 -18.86 -22.29 0.17
CA TYR A 210 -19.18 -22.09 1.58
C TYR A 210 -20.06 -23.24 2.10
N ILE A 211 -20.14 -23.37 3.41
CA ILE A 211 -20.92 -24.44 4.06
C ILE A 211 -22.31 -23.90 4.41
N VAL A 212 -23.34 -24.64 4.00
CA VAL A 212 -24.73 -24.38 4.42
C VAL A 212 -25.28 -25.65 5.04
N ARG A 213 -25.62 -25.58 6.33
CA ARG A 213 -26.10 -26.72 7.12
C ARG A 213 -25.08 -27.87 7.10
N ARG A 214 -25.30 -28.89 6.25
CA ARG A 214 -24.46 -30.09 6.09
C ARG A 214 -24.10 -30.36 4.63
N ARG A 215 -24.08 -29.33 3.78
CA ARG A 215 -23.67 -29.44 2.38
C ARG A 215 -22.78 -28.26 2.01
N TYR A 216 -21.90 -28.47 1.04
CA TYR A 216 -21.19 -27.38 0.39
C TYR A 216 -22.09 -26.77 -0.68
N ALA A 217 -22.06 -25.44 -0.73
CA ALA A 217 -22.76 -24.66 -1.73
C ALA A 217 -21.73 -23.77 -2.43
N ILE A 218 -21.94 -23.55 -3.73
CA ILE A 218 -21.08 -22.72 -4.55
C ILE A 218 -21.83 -21.48 -5.05
N GLU A 219 -21.18 -20.34 -4.94
CA GLU A 219 -21.61 -19.06 -5.48
C GLU A 219 -20.80 -18.77 -6.76
N ARG A 220 -21.45 -18.21 -7.79
CA ARG A 220 -20.82 -17.71 -9.03
C ARG A 220 -20.09 -18.75 -9.89
N LEU A 221 -20.55 -20.00 -9.93
CA LEU A 221 -20.18 -20.88 -11.02
C LEU A 221 -21.12 -20.59 -12.21
N PRO A 222 -20.59 -20.26 -13.40
CA PRO A 222 -21.44 -19.93 -14.56
C PRO A 222 -22.08 -21.17 -15.21
N ASP A 223 -21.56 -22.36 -14.90
CA ASP A 223 -21.99 -23.63 -15.46
C ASP A 223 -22.81 -24.42 -14.43
N GLN A 224 -23.91 -23.81 -13.94
CA GLN A 224 -24.79 -24.49 -12.98
C GLN A 224 -25.53 -25.64 -13.65
N GLY A 225 -24.87 -26.80 -13.71
CA GLY A 225 -25.49 -28.12 -13.75
C GLY A 225 -25.70 -28.68 -12.34
N ALA A 226 -26.47 -27.99 -11.49
CA ALA A 226 -26.93 -28.56 -10.22
C ALA A 226 -28.41 -28.23 -10.00
N PRO A 227 -29.26 -29.23 -9.66
CA PRO A 227 -30.70 -29.04 -9.58
C PRO A 227 -31.07 -28.24 -8.34
N VAL A 228 -32.18 -27.50 -8.49
CA VAL A 228 -32.95 -26.82 -7.43
C VAL A 228 -33.47 -27.81 -6.39
#